data_AF-A0A1M5N3Q3-F1
#
_entry.id   AF-A0A1M5N3Q3-F1
#
_cell.length_a   1.000
_cell.length_b   1.000
_cell.length_c   1.000
_cell.angle_alpha   90.00
_cell.angle_beta   90.00
_cell.angle_gamma   90.00
#
_symmetry.space_group_name_H-M   'P 1'
#
loop_
_entity.id
_entity.type
_entity.pdbx_description
1 polymer ?
#
loop_
_entity_poly.entity_id
_entity_poly.type
_entity_poly.pdbx_seq_one_letter_code
_entity_poly.pdbx_strand_id
1 'polypeptide(L)'
;MIKADLPQLESLSRRLGVCSGDVSDLKANLSALINGTDWEGGAASRFREAWESQFRPALDQMSAALTDAGQEVNARKLALDRAGN
;
A
#
# COMPACT_ATOMS: atom_id res chain seq x y z
N MET A 1 -12.20 30.36 6.39
CA MET A 1 -11.43 29.61 7.41
C MET A 1 -11.18 28.21 6.85
N ILE A 2 -10.00 27.98 6.26
CA ILE A 2 -9.63 26.64 5.78
C ILE A 2 -9.18 25.86 7.02
N LYS A 3 -10.15 25.33 7.77
CA LYS A 3 -9.88 24.20 8.66
C LYS A 3 -10.13 22.94 7.84
N ALA A 4 -9.18 22.59 6.97
CA ALA A 4 -8.96 21.16 6.80
C ALA A 4 -8.57 20.71 8.21
N ASP A 5 -9.40 19.89 8.82
CA ASP A 5 -9.24 19.50 10.21
C ASP A 5 -7.89 18.78 10.32
N LEU A 6 -6.84 19.46 10.80
CA LEU A 6 -5.47 18.93 10.87
C LEU A 6 -5.43 17.54 11.54
N PRO A 7 -6.25 17.26 12.58
CA PRO A 7 -6.48 15.92 13.10
C PRO A 7 -6.98 14.89 12.07
N GLN A 8 -7.89 15.27 11.18
CA GLN A 8 -8.39 14.38 10.11
C GLN A 8 -7.30 14.09 9.07
N LEU A 9 -6.49 15.08 8.69
CA LEU A 9 -5.37 14.86 7.77
C LEU A 9 -4.31 13.95 8.40
N GLU A 10 -4.03 14.11 9.69
CA GLU A 10 -3.13 13.20 10.40
C GLU A 10 -3.68 11.77 10.45
N SER A 11 -4.97 11.62 10.78
CA SER A 11 -5.64 10.31 10.77
C SER A 11 -5.58 9.65 9.40
N LEU A 12 -5.82 10.41 8.34
CA LEU A 12 -5.74 9.94 6.96
C LEU A 12 -4.33 9.48 6.59
N SER A 13 -3.30 10.30 6.84
CA SER A 13 -1.90 9.95 6.57
C SER A 13 -1.49 8.65 7.30
N ARG A 14 -1.84 8.54 8.59
CA ARG A 14 -1.58 7.32 9.37
C ARG A 14 -2.29 6.11 8.77
N ARG A 15 -3.56 6.24 8.38
CA ARG A 15 -4.33 5.14 7.82
C ARG A 15 -3.77 4.67 6.49
N LEU A 16 -3.33 5.58 5.63
CA LEU A 16 -2.66 5.25 4.36
C LEU A 16 -1.37 4.46 4.60
N GLY A 17 -0.56 4.87 5.58
CA GLY A 17 0.64 4.13 5.98
C GLY A 17 0.34 2.72 6.50
N VAL A 18 -0.68 2.56 7.34
CA VAL A 18 -1.14 1.23 7.80
C VAL A 18 -1.56 0.36 6.61
N CYS A 19 -2.38 0.88 5.71
CA CYS A 19 -2.84 0.13 4.54
C CYS A 19 -1.70 -0.25 3.58
N SER A 20 -0.65 0.58 3.45
CA SER A 20 0.56 0.20 2.71
C SER A 20 1.27 -1.00 3.36
N GLY A 21 1.37 -1.01 4.69
CA GLY A 21 1.85 -2.16 5.45
C GLY A 21 1.01 -3.41 5.18
N ASP A 22 -0.31 -3.31 5.32
CA ASP A 22 -1.24 -4.41 5.11
C ASP A 22 -1.12 -5.03 3.70
N VAL A 23 -0.94 -4.20 2.67
CA VAL A 23 -0.72 -4.66 1.28
C VAL A 23 0.61 -5.40 1.15
N SER A 24 1.66 -4.92 1.82
CA SER A 24 2.99 -5.54 1.81
C SER A 24 2.96 -6.90 2.51
N ASP A 25 2.25 -6.99 3.63
CA ASP A 25 2.07 -8.24 4.39
C ASP A 25 1.21 -9.24 3.60
N LEU A 26 0.13 -8.78 2.96
CA LEU A 26 -0.68 -9.61 2.08
C LEU A 26 0.16 -10.22 0.94
N LYS A 27 1.00 -9.40 0.29
CA LYS A 27 1.90 -9.86 -0.76
C LYS A 27 2.85 -10.95 -0.27
N ALA A 28 3.44 -10.76 0.93
CA ALA A 28 4.35 -11.73 1.54
C ALA A 28 3.63 -13.06 1.85
N ASN A 29 2.46 -12.98 2.48
CA ASN A 29 1.64 -14.13 2.84
C ASN A 29 1.21 -14.93 1.61
N LEU A 30 0.73 -14.26 0.56
CA LEU A 30 0.36 -14.91 -0.69
C LEU A 30 1.56 -15.55 -1.38
N SER A 31 2.71 -14.87 -1.43
CA SER A 31 3.93 -15.45 -2.02
C SER A 31 4.37 -16.72 -1.27
N ALA A 32 4.34 -16.69 0.06
CA ALA A 32 4.68 -17.85 0.89
C ALA A 32 3.71 -19.01 0.65
N LEU A 33 2.40 -18.73 0.60
CA LEU A 33 1.37 -19.73 0.33
C LEU A 33 1.55 -20.37 -1.06
N ILE A 34 1.77 -19.55 -2.10
CA ILE A 34 1.94 -20.02 -3.48
C ILE A 34 3.20 -20.89 -3.62
N ASN A 35 4.29 -20.51 -2.94
CA ASN A 35 5.54 -21.25 -2.98
C ASN A 35 5.51 -22.52 -2.12
N GLY A 36 4.72 -22.53 -1.04
CA GLY A 36 4.58 -23.67 -0.13
C GLY A 36 3.50 -24.68 -0.53
N THR A 37 2.68 -24.36 -1.55
CA THR A 37 1.62 -25.26 -2.02
C THR A 37 2.17 -26.26 -3.04
N ASP A 38 2.02 -27.55 -2.73
CA ASP A 38 2.33 -28.66 -3.65
C ASP A 38 1.24 -28.76 -4.72
N TRP A 39 1.34 -27.87 -5.71
CA TRP A 39 0.43 -27.79 -6.84
C TRP A 39 1.22 -27.82 -8.15
N GLU A 40 1.11 -28.92 -8.88
CA GLU A 40 1.82 -29.14 -10.14
C GLU A 40 0.89 -29.13 -11.36
N GLY A 41 1.49 -29.01 -12.55
CA GLY A 41 0.80 -29.01 -13.84
C GLY A 41 0.67 -27.63 -14.49
N GLY A 42 0.20 -27.60 -15.74
CA GLY A 42 0.23 -26.39 -16.58
C GLY A 42 -0.59 -25.22 -16.05
N ALA A 43 -1.69 -25.48 -15.32
CA ALA A 43 -2.46 -24.43 -14.67
C ALA A 43 -1.66 -23.78 -13.52
N ALA A 44 -0.93 -24.58 -12.74
CA ALA A 44 -0.10 -24.10 -11.65
C ALA A 44 1.06 -23.23 -12.17
N SER A 45 1.72 -23.66 -13.26
CA SER A 45 2.78 -22.88 -13.90
C SER A 45 2.27 -21.51 -14.41
N ARG A 46 1.13 -21.49 -15.11
CA ARG A 46 0.50 -20.24 -15.60
C ARG A 46 0.12 -19.31 -14.46
N PHE A 47 -0.40 -19.86 -13.36
CA PHE A 47 -0.75 -19.04 -12.21
C PHE A 47 0.50 -18.43 -11.55
N ARG A 48 1.58 -19.20 -11.36
CA ARG A 48 2.85 -18.69 -10.82
C ARG A 48 3.45 -17.62 -11.74
N GLU A 49 3.37 -17.79 -13.05
CA GLU A 49 3.79 -16.78 -14.02
C GLU A 49 2.97 -15.48 -13.89
N ALA A 50 1.64 -15.58 -13.79
CA ALA A 50 0.78 -14.41 -13.55
C ALA A 50 1.06 -13.75 -12.19
N TRP A 51 1.35 -14.54 -11.15
CA TRP A 51 1.73 -14.03 -9.84
C TRP A 51 3.00 -13.18 -9.91
N GLU A 52 4.06 -13.70 -10.52
CA GLU A 52 5.35 -13.02 -10.62
C GLU A 52 5.32 -11.81 -11.56
N SER A 53 4.58 -11.89 -12.66
CA SER A 53 4.57 -10.85 -13.71
C SER A 53 3.54 -9.75 -13.50
N GLN A 54 2.42 -10.03 -12.83
CA GLN A 54 1.28 -9.12 -12.74
C GLN A 54 0.90 -8.81 -11.29
N PHE A 55 0.58 -9.84 -10.50
CA PHE A 55 -0.04 -9.63 -9.19
C PHE A 55 0.94 -9.07 -8.16
N ARG A 56 2.13 -9.68 -8.04
CA ARG A 56 3.15 -9.21 -7.10
C ARG A 56 3.60 -7.77 -7.41
N PRO A 57 3.93 -7.40 -8.66
CA PRO A 57 4.26 -6.02 -9.00
C PRO A 57 3.10 -5.03 -8.75
N ALA A 58 1.85 -5.43 -9.00
CA ALA A 58 0.70 -4.56 -8.74
C ALA A 58 0.51 -4.26 -7.25
N LEU A 59 0.73 -5.26 -6.38
CA LEU A 59 0.71 -5.07 -4.93
C LEU A 59 1.85 -4.16 -4.46
N ASP A 60 3.05 -4.31 -5.03
CA ASP A 60 4.18 -3.41 -4.76
C ASP A 60 3.88 -1.96 -5.16
N GLN A 61 3.33 -1.76 -6.36
CA GLN A 61 2.91 -0.43 -6.83
C GLN A 61 1.82 0.16 -5.94
N MET A 62 0.84 -0.63 -5.50
CA MET A 62 -0.21 -0.17 -4.60
C MET A 62 0.34 0.23 -3.23
N SER A 63 1.26 -0.55 -2.66
CA SER A 63 1.92 -0.22 -1.40
C SER A 63 2.72 1.09 -1.51
N ALA A 64 3.50 1.25 -2.58
CA ALA A 64 4.23 2.49 -2.84
C ALA A 64 3.29 3.69 -2.99
N ALA A 65 2.21 3.57 -3.79
CA ALA A 65 1.25 4.64 -3.98
C ALA A 65 0.54 5.07 -2.68
N LEU A 66 0.24 4.11 -1.80
CA LEU A 66 -0.33 4.41 -0.48
C LEU A 66 0.67 5.12 0.43
N THR A 67 1.94 4.73 0.39
CA THR A 67 3.03 5.42 1.10
C THR A 67 3.16 6.86 0.61
N ASP A 68 3.25 7.06 -0.71
CA ASP A 68 3.39 8.38 -1.32
C ASP A 68 2.19 9.28 -0.99
N ALA A 69 0.97 8.74 -1.08
CA ALA A 69 -0.24 9.47 -0.69
C ALA A 69 -0.22 9.86 0.80
N GLY A 70 0.23 8.96 1.68
CA GLY A 70 0.37 9.24 3.11
C GLY A 70 1.37 10.36 3.39
N GLN A 71 2.49 10.39 2.66
CA GLN A 71 3.49 11.44 2.74
C GLN A 71 2.96 12.79 2.24
N GLU A 72 2.27 12.79 1.10
CA GLU A 72 1.67 14.00 0.51
C GLU A 72 0.63 14.62 1.45
N VAL A 73 -0.25 13.80 2.06
CA VAL A 73 -1.22 14.28 3.05
C VAL A 73 -0.52 14.92 4.25
N ASN A 74 0.55 14.31 4.74
CA ASN A 74 1.33 14.87 5.86
C ASN A 74 2.03 16.17 5.47
N ALA A 75 2.60 16.25 4.27
CA ALA A 75 3.24 17.47 3.76
C ALA A 75 2.23 18.63 3.67
N ARG A 76 1.03 18.37 3.15
CA ARG A 76 -0.06 19.35 3.11
C ARG A 76 -0.50 19.80 4.50
N LYS A 77 -0.62 18.87 5.46
CA LYS A 77 -0.91 19.20 6.87
C LYS A 77 0.12 20.19 7.42
N LEU A 78 1.41 19.92 7.24
CA LEU A 78 2.49 20.79 7.73
C LEU A 78 2.47 22.18 7.09
N ALA A 79 2.15 22.27 5.80
CA ALA A 79 2.00 23.55 5.11
C ALA A 79 0.84 24.39 5.66
N LEU A 80 -0.30 23.75 5.96
CA LEU A 80 -1.47 24.41 6.54
C LEU A 80 -1.22 24.89 7.97
N ASP A 81 -0.53 24.08 8.79
CA ASP A 81 -0.16 24.44 10.17
C ASP A 81 0.76 25.68 10.20
N ARG A 82 1.71 25.77 9.27
CA ARG A 82 2.60 26.95 9.14
C ARG A 82 1.92 28.20 8.60
N ALA A 83 0.91 28.04 7.74
CA ALA A 83 0.17 29.16 7.16
C ALA A 83 -0.94 29.70 8.08
N GLY A 84 -1.35 28.92 9.08
CA GLY A 84 -2.33 29.29 10.09
C GLY A 84 -1.74 29.91 11.36
N ASN A 85 -0.42 29.83 11.55
CA ASN A 85 0.36 30.54 12.56
C ASN A 85 0.98 31.81 11.97
#